data_AF-A0A376FJU5-F1
#
_entry.id   AF-A0A376FJU5-F1
#
_cell.length_a   1.000
_cell.length_b   1.000
_cell.length_c   1.000
_cell.angle_alpha   90.00
_cell.angle_beta   90.00
_cell.angle_gamma   90.00
#
_symmetry.space_group_name_H-M   'P 1'
#
loop_
_entity.id
_entity.type
_entity.pdbx_description
1 polymer ?
#
loop_
_entity_poly.entity_id
_entity_poly.type
_entity_poly.pdbx_seq_one_letter_code
_entity_poly.pdbx_strand_id
1 'polypeptide(L)'
;MPLSLLMFVYFIVADIWIPLTPDSTVMRVVTPVSPRVSGYVAAVHVHNNSQVKKGDLLFELDDTPFRNKVEAAQIALEQARLVQRTAGCADRRRAGQPENRRADRA
;
A
#
# COMPACT_ATOMS: atom_id res chain seq x y z
N MET A 1 -1.58 -29.25 -69.45
CA MET A 1 -2.66 -28.24 -69.46
C MET A 1 -3.80 -28.52 -68.48
N PRO A 2 -4.35 -29.75 -68.33
CA PRO A 2 -5.43 -29.98 -67.34
C PRO A 2 -4.94 -30.14 -65.90
N LEU A 3 -3.79 -30.77 -65.69
CA LEU A 3 -3.23 -31.00 -64.35
C LEU A 3 -2.81 -29.69 -63.65
N SER A 4 -2.28 -28.74 -64.41
CA SER A 4 -1.93 -27.40 -63.91
C SER A 4 -3.17 -26.63 -63.45
N LEU A 5 -4.29 -26.76 -64.17
CA LEU A 5 -5.56 -26.14 -63.77
C LEU A 5 -6.08 -26.75 -62.47
N LEU A 6 -5.96 -28.07 -62.33
CA LEU A 6 -6.43 -28.82 -61.16
C LEU A 6 -5.62 -28.47 -59.90
N MET A 7 -4.29 -28.38 -60.04
CA MET A 7 -3.40 -27.89 -58.97
C MET A 7 -3.68 -26.43 -58.62
N PHE A 8 -3.94 -25.59 -59.62
CA PHE A 8 -4.26 -24.18 -59.39
C PHE A 8 -5.59 -24.00 -58.65
N VAL A 9 -6.63 -24.74 -59.04
CA VAL A 9 -7.92 -24.76 -58.35
C VAL A 9 -7.77 -25.33 -56.92
N TYR A 10 -7.00 -26.39 -56.75
CA TYR A 10 -6.70 -26.95 -55.43
C TYR A 10 -6.00 -25.94 -54.52
N PHE A 11 -5.02 -25.20 -55.06
CA PHE A 11 -4.29 -24.18 -54.31
C PHE A 11 -5.21 -23.03 -53.87
N ILE A 12 -6.08 -22.56 -54.76
CA ILE A 12 -7.09 -21.53 -54.43
C ILE A 12 -8.02 -22.01 -53.32
N VAL A 13 -8.50 -23.25 -53.39
CA VAL A 13 -9.38 -23.81 -52.36
C VAL A 13 -8.64 -23.99 -51.04
N ALA A 14 -7.40 -24.46 -51.06
CA ALA A 14 -6.59 -24.62 -49.85
C ALA A 14 -6.29 -23.28 -49.16
N ASP A 15 -5.96 -22.24 -49.93
CA ASP A 15 -5.66 -20.90 -49.42
C ASP A 15 -6.91 -20.23 -48.81
N ILE A 16 -8.10 -20.46 -49.40
CA ILE A 16 -9.39 -20.00 -48.84
C ILE A 16 -9.74 -20.68 -47.52
N TRP A 17 -9.39 -21.95 -47.34
CA TRP A 17 -9.78 -22.75 -46.18
C TRP A 17 -8.82 -22.66 -44.99
N ILE A 18 -7.60 -22.13 -45.19
CA ILE A 18 -6.59 -21.97 -44.15
C ILE A 18 -6.38 -20.46 -43.92
N PRO A 19 -7.31 -19.76 -43.24
CA PRO A 19 -7.05 -18.41 -42.78
C PRO A 19 -5.97 -18.48 -41.70
N LEU A 20 -4.70 -18.37 -42.11
CA LEU A 20 -3.59 -18.19 -41.19
C LEU A 20 -3.72 -16.77 -40.61
N THR A 21 -4.43 -16.65 -39.50
CA THR A 21 -4.43 -15.44 -38.68
C THR A 21 -3.51 -15.69 -37.49
N PRO A 22 -2.20 -15.41 -37.62
CA PRO A 22 -1.25 -15.53 -36.51
C PRO A 22 -1.45 -14.45 -35.43
N ASP A 23 -2.50 -13.62 -35.52
CA ASP A 23 -2.75 -12.52 -34.60
C ASP A 23 -3.37 -12.98 -33.27
N SER A 24 -2.68 -13.88 -32.57
CA SER A 24 -2.97 -14.18 -31.16
C SER A 24 -2.36 -13.08 -30.29
N THR A 25 -2.99 -11.90 -30.24
CA THR A 25 -2.63 -10.88 -29.25
C THR A 25 -3.36 -11.20 -27.94
N VAL A 26 -2.67 -11.83 -26.99
CA VAL A 26 -3.22 -12.04 -25.65
C VAL A 26 -3.09 -10.73 -24.89
N MET A 27 -4.16 -9.95 -24.83
CA MET A 27 -4.27 -8.82 -23.92
C MET A 27 -4.33 -9.33 -22.48
N ARG A 28 -3.19 -9.35 -21.79
CA ARG A 28 -3.13 -9.64 -20.35
C ARG A 28 -3.15 -8.32 -19.59
N VAL A 29 -4.23 -8.09 -18.84
CA VAL A 29 -4.27 -7.00 -17.87
C VAL A 29 -3.33 -7.36 -16.73
N VAL A 30 -2.23 -6.60 -16.60
CA VAL A 30 -1.30 -6.71 -15.49
C VAL A 30 -1.63 -5.59 -14.51
N THR A 31 -2.09 -5.95 -13.31
CA THR A 31 -2.29 -4.97 -12.24
C THR A 31 -1.02 -4.92 -11.38
N PRO A 32 -0.26 -3.82 -11.39
CA PRO A 32 0.88 -3.68 -10.50
C PRO A 32 0.39 -3.61 -9.05
N VAL A 33 1.00 -4.41 -8.18
CA VAL A 33 0.73 -4.38 -6.73
C VAL A 33 1.89 -3.68 -6.05
N SER A 34 1.63 -2.57 -5.37
CA SER A 34 2.64 -1.82 -4.61
C SER A 34 2.22 -1.66 -3.15
N PRO A 35 3.18 -1.65 -2.20
CA PRO A 35 2.89 -1.31 -0.82
C PRO A 35 2.43 0.15 -0.70
N ARG A 36 1.47 0.41 0.19
CA ARG A 36 0.99 1.78 0.48
C ARG A 36 2.04 2.64 1.19
N VAL A 37 3.05 2.01 1.77
CA VAL A 37 4.12 2.66 2.54
C VAL A 37 5.48 2.38 1.91
N SER A 38 6.34 3.40 1.90
CA SER A 38 7.73 3.26 1.49
C SER A 38 8.55 2.64 2.63
N GLY A 39 9.19 1.50 2.38
CA GLY A 39 10.00 0.79 3.37
C GLY A 39 10.86 -0.29 2.72
N TYR A 40 11.77 -0.88 3.51
CA TYR A 40 12.62 -1.98 3.05
C TYR A 40 11.81 -3.28 3.02
N VAL A 41 11.93 -4.03 1.92
CA VAL A 41 11.29 -5.35 1.79
C VAL A 41 12.11 -6.35 2.59
N ALA A 42 11.50 -6.94 3.62
CA ALA A 42 12.11 -7.95 4.47
C ALA A 42 12.13 -9.32 3.77
N ALA A 43 11.03 -9.69 3.10
CA ALA A 43 10.92 -10.94 2.38
C ALA A 43 9.93 -10.83 1.20
N VAL A 44 10.21 -11.58 0.13
CA VAL A 44 9.30 -11.75 -1.01
C VAL A 44 8.90 -13.23 -1.06
N HIS A 45 7.61 -13.51 -0.92
CA HIS A 45 7.08 -14.87 -0.81
C HIS A 45 6.52 -15.41 -2.15
N VAL A 46 6.63 -14.63 -3.22
CA VAL A 46 6.08 -14.97 -4.54
C VAL A 46 7.16 -15.03 -5.61
N HIS A 47 7.05 -16.01 -6.50
CA HIS A 47 7.87 -16.13 -7.71
C HIS A 47 7.07 -15.72 -8.95
N ASN A 48 7.77 -15.44 -10.05
CA ASN A 48 7.11 -15.11 -11.31
C ASN A 48 6.14 -16.24 -11.72
N ASN A 49 4.97 -15.87 -12.26
CA ASN A 49 3.89 -16.79 -12.62
C ASN A 49 3.26 -17.63 -11.46
N SER A 50 3.47 -17.25 -10.19
CA SER A 50 2.78 -17.89 -9.06
C SER A 50 1.26 -17.66 -9.13
N GLN A 51 0.47 -18.70 -8.84
CA GLN A 51 -0.96 -18.53 -8.58
C GLN A 51 -1.14 -17.97 -7.17
N VAL A 52 -1.62 -16.73 -7.07
CA VAL A 52 -1.91 -16.06 -5.78
C VAL A 52 -3.41 -15.88 -5.61
N LYS A 53 -3.90 -16.05 -4.38
CA LYS A 53 -5.29 -15.79 -4.01
C LYS A 53 -5.40 -14.45 -3.28
N LYS A 54 -6.62 -13.92 -3.22
CA LYS A 54 -6.90 -12.67 -2.50
C LYS A 54 -6.61 -12.89 -1.01
N GLY A 55 -5.66 -12.12 -0.47
CA GLY A 55 -5.25 -12.20 0.94
C GLY A 55 -3.93 -12.93 1.18
N ASP A 56 -3.31 -13.50 0.14
CA ASP A 56 -1.97 -14.09 0.28
C ASP A 56 -0.92 -13.02 0.54
N LEU A 57 0.11 -13.37 1.30
CA LEU A 57 1.25 -12.51 1.58
C LEU A 57 2.18 -12.53 0.36
N LEU A 58 2.29 -11.40 -0.35
CA LEU A 58 3.18 -11.27 -1.50
C LEU A 58 4.58 -10.83 -1.07
N PHE A 59 4.65 -9.83 -0.20
CA PHE A 59 5.88 -9.23 0.29
C PHE A 59 5.68 -8.71 1.71
N GLU A 60 6.69 -8.88 2.54
CA GLU A 60 6.75 -8.39 3.90
C GLU A 60 7.68 -7.17 3.96
N LEU A 61 7.25 -6.13 4.67
CA LEU A 61 8.01 -4.90 4.84
C LEU A 61 8.57 -4.86 6.27
N ASP A 62 9.80 -4.39 6.45
CA ASP A 62 10.38 -4.20 7.77
C ASP A 62 9.54 -3.19 8.58
N ASP A 63 8.98 -3.66 9.70
CA ASP A 63 8.06 -2.92 10.56
C ASP A 63 8.78 -2.04 11.59
N THR A 64 10.10 -2.22 11.78
CA THR A 64 10.91 -1.53 12.78
C THR A 64 10.76 0.00 12.73
N PRO A 65 10.96 0.70 11.59
CA PRO A 65 10.83 2.15 11.55
C PRO A 65 9.38 2.63 11.75
N PHE A 66 8.40 1.81 11.41
CA PHE A 66 6.99 2.15 11.57
C PHE A 66 6.56 2.04 13.05
N ARG A 67 7.00 0.99 13.73
CA ARG A 67 6.75 0.81 15.17
C ARG A 67 7.35 1.94 15.99
N ASN A 68 8.59 2.34 15.70
CA ASN A 68 9.24 3.46 16.37
C ASN A 68 8.47 4.78 16.18
N LYS A 69 7.95 5.03 14.98
CA LYS A 69 7.14 6.24 14.70
C LYS A 69 5.81 6.23 15.46
N VAL A 70 5.15 5.08 15.53
CA VAL A 70 3.90 4.92 16.28
C VAL A 70 4.16 5.14 17.77
N GLU A 71 5.21 4.54 18.32
CA GLU A 71 5.60 4.72 19.72
C GLU A 71 5.95 6.18 20.03
N ALA A 72 6.75 6.84 19.19
CA ALA A 72 7.06 8.25 19.34
C ALA A 72 5.80 9.14 19.32
N ALA A 73 4.84 8.84 18.44
CA ALA A 73 3.57 9.57 18.38
C ALA A 73 2.70 9.33 19.63
N GLN A 74 2.70 8.12 20.17
CA GLN A 74 2.00 7.79 21.42
C GLN A 74 2.61 8.56 22.61
N ILE A 75 3.93 8.55 22.74
CA ILE A 75 4.65 9.30 23.78
C ILE A 75 4.34 10.80 23.68
N ALA A 76 4.39 11.38 22.48
CA ALA A 76 4.08 12.80 22.27
C ALA A 76 2.64 13.14 22.70
N LEU A 77 1.69 12.24 22.42
CA LEU A 77 0.29 12.40 22.80
C LEU A 77 0.09 12.29 24.31
N GLU A 78 0.78 11.39 24.99
CA GLU A 78 0.78 11.30 26.45
C GLU A 78 1.39 12.55 27.10
N GLN A 79 2.52 13.04 26.59
CA GLN A 79 3.13 14.27 27.05
C GLN A 79 2.17 15.47 26.94
N ALA A 80 1.49 15.62 25.79
CA ALA A 80 0.50 16.68 25.61
C ALA A 80 -0.65 16.57 26.62
N ARG A 81 -1.14 15.36 26.90
CA ARG A 81 -2.18 15.12 27.92
C ARG A 81 -1.71 15.47 29.32
N LEU A 82 -0.46 15.14 29.67
CA LEU A 82 0.11 15.50 30.96
C LEU A 82 0.23 17.01 31.12
N VAL A 83 0.72 17.71 30.09
CA VAL A 83 0.81 19.18 30.06
C VAL A 83 -0.57 19.81 30.23
N GLN A 84 -1.59 19.30 29.56
CA GLN A 84 -2.94 19.85 29.71
C GLN A 84 -3.53 19.63 31.11
N ARG A 85 -3.26 18.48 31.74
CA ARG A 85 -3.67 18.19 33.12
C ARG A 85 -2.94 19.08 34.13
N THR A 86 -1.65 19.31 33.96
CA THR A 86 -0.88 20.18 34.85
C THR A 86 -1.25 21.65 34.67
N ALA A 87 -1.52 22.10 33.44
CA ALA A 87 -2.02 23.43 33.14
C ALA A 87 -3.37 23.70 33.84
N GLY A 88 -4.32 22.77 33.75
CA GLY A 88 -5.60 22.89 34.47
C GLY A 88 -5.47 22.85 35.99
N CYS A 89 -4.46 22.14 36.52
CA CYS A 89 -4.20 22.09 37.96
C CYS A 89 -3.52 23.39 38.47
N ALA A 90 -2.62 23.98 37.69
CA ALA A 90 -1.97 25.25 38.01
C ALA A 90 -2.98 26.42 38.03
N ASP A 91 -3.93 26.43 37.10
CA ASP A 91 -5.02 27.40 37.08
C ASP A 91 -5.91 27.30 38.33
N ARG A 92 -6.31 26.08 38.71
CA ARG A 92 -7.10 25.82 39.93
C ARG A 92 -6.39 26.26 41.22
N ARG A 93 -5.07 26.07 41.32
CA ARG A 93 -4.28 26.54 42.48
C ARG A 93 -4.23 28.06 42.56
N ARG A 94 -4.14 28.77 41.43
CA ARG A 94 -4.20 30.25 41.42
C ARG A 94 -5.58 30.77 41.83
N ALA A 95 -6.66 30.13 41.38
CA ALA A 95 -8.02 30.52 41.75
C ALA A 95 -8.34 30.29 43.24
N GLY A 96 -7.68 29.32 43.88
CA GLY A 96 -7.90 28.97 45.29
C GLY A 96 -7.03 29.70 46.31
N GLN A 97 -6.21 30.68 45.91
CA GLN A 97 -5.33 31.41 46.84
C GLN A 97 -5.87 32.82 47.11
N PRO A 98 -6.83 32.98 48.05
CA PRO A 98 -7.26 34.31 48.49
C PRO A 98 -6.10 34.98 49.25
N GLU A 99 -5.62 36.08 48.69
CA GLU A 99 -5.34 37.34 49.39
C GLU A 99 -4.58 37.31 50.73
N ASN A 100 -3.70 36.35 51.00
CA ASN A 100 -2.88 36.37 52.23
C ASN A 100 -1.70 37.37 52.19
N ARG A 101 -1.60 38.21 51.14
CA ARG A 101 -0.56 39.26 51.02
C ARG A 101 -0.89 40.56 51.76
N ARG A 102 -2.10 40.70 52.32
CA ARG A 102 -2.49 41.89 53.10
C ARG A 102 -2.24 41.75 54.60
N ALA A 103 -1.97 40.54 55.11
CA ALA A 103 -1.75 40.29 56.53
C ALA A 103 -0.32 40.61 57.02
N ASP A 104 0.68 40.63 56.14
CA ASP A 104 2.09 40.90 56.51
C ASP A 104 2.48 42.40 56.49
N ARG A 105 1.50 43.32 56.41
CA ARG A 105 1.76 44.78 56.33
C ARG A 105 1.27 45.60 57.54
N ALA A 106 0.92 44.95 58.66
CA ALA A 106 0.59 45.61 59.94
C ALA A 106 1.55 45.13 61.03
#